data_AF-A0A2D6ZBB1-F1
#
_entry.id   AF-A0A2D6ZBB1-F1
#
_cell.length_a   1.000
_cell.length_b   1.000
_cell.length_c   1.000
_cell.angle_alpha   90.00
_cell.angle_beta   90.00
_cell.angle_gamma   90.00
#
_symmetry.space_group_name_H-M   'P 1'
#
loop_
_entity.id
_entity.type
_entity.pdbx_description
1 polymer ?
#
loop_
_entity_poly.entity_id
_entity_poly.type
_entity_poly.pdbx_seq_one_letter_code
_entity_poly.pdbx_strand_id
1 'polypeptide(L)' 'MAVKFKGFRSVFVEKLAKHKRLIKEELERPSSERRKEWLKKQLQDTRRLKKLVEELSEERCPHCGEKL' A
#
# COMPACT_ATOMS: atom_id res chain seq x y z
N MET A 1 -5.83 -8.08 -24.01
CA MET A 1 -5.07 -6.80 -24.03
C MET A 1 -4.24 -6.74 -22.75
N ALA A 2 -2.94 -6.99 -22.83
CA ALA A 2 -2.04 -6.95 -21.68
C ALA A 2 -1.67 -5.49 -21.39
N VAL A 3 -2.31 -4.90 -20.37
CA VAL A 3 -2.02 -3.52 -20.00
C VAL A 3 -0.69 -3.48 -19.27
N LYS A 4 0.34 -2.91 -19.92
CA LYS A 4 1.69 -2.74 -19.38
C LYS A 4 1.69 -1.68 -18.27
N PHE A 5 1.13 -1.99 -17.09
CA PHE A 5 1.08 -1.10 -15.91
C PHE A 5 2.41 -1.01 -15.13
N LYS A 6 3.57 -1.13 -15.80
CA LYS A 6 4.87 -1.20 -15.11
C LYS A 6 5.35 0.14 -14.54
N GLY A 7 4.79 1.27 -14.98
CA GLY A 7 5.17 2.62 -14.52
C GLY A 7 4.53 3.09 -13.21
N PHE A 8 3.40 2.50 -12.79
CA PHE A 8 2.63 3.02 -11.64
C PHE A 8 2.94 2.32 -10.32
N ARG A 9 3.79 1.28 -10.31
CA ARG A 9 4.10 0.52 -9.10
C ARG A 9 4.70 1.40 -8.01
N SER A 10 5.62 2.30 -8.37
CA SER A 10 6.21 3.28 -7.44
C SER A 10 5.15 4.12 -6.74
N VAL A 11 4.13 4.57 -7.47
CA VAL A 11 2.99 5.34 -6.94
C VAL A 11 2.20 4.52 -5.92
N PHE A 12 1.93 3.24 -6.21
CA PHE A 12 1.22 2.36 -5.29
C PHE A 12 2.03 2.04 -4.03
N VAL A 13 3.35 1.86 -4.16
CA VAL A 13 4.27 1.65 -3.03
C VAL A 13 4.35 2.89 -2.13
N GLU A 14 4.48 4.08 -2.72
CA GLU A 14 4.52 5.35 -2.00
C GLU A 14 3.19 5.60 -1.26
N LYS A 15 2.06 5.35 -1.93
CA LYS A 15 0.73 5.43 -1.32
C LYS A 15 0.58 4.44 -0.16
N LEU A 16 1.13 3.23 -0.28
CA LEU A 16 1.11 2.23 0.78
C LEU A 16 1.93 2.68 1.99
N ALA A 17 3.10 3.26 1.77
CA ALA A 17 3.93 3.82 2.83
C ALA A 17 3.20 4.96 3.57
N LYS A 18 2.54 5.85 2.81
CA LYS A 18 1.74 6.95 3.37
C LYS A 18 0.58 6.45 4.22
N HIS A 19 -0.18 5.45 3.75
CA HIS A 19 -1.27 4.86 4.54
C HIS A 19 -0.77 4.21 5.84
N LYS A 20 0.35 3.47 5.78
CA LYS A 20 0.96 2.88 6.99
C LYS A 20 1.37 3.95 7.99
N ARG A 21 1.93 5.07 7.53
CA ARG A 21 2.29 6.21 8.40
C ARG A 21 1.06 6.80 9.08
N LEU A 22 0.01 7.11 8.32
CA LEU A 22 -1.23 7.70 8.85
C LEU A 22 -1.91 6.76 9.87
N ILE A 23 -1.88 5.44 9.63
CA ILE A 23 -2.39 4.44 10.58
C ILE A 23 -1.56 4.46 11.87
N LYS A 24 -0.23 4.55 11.79
CA LYS A 24 0.64 4.64 12.97
C LYS A 24 0.36 5.91 13.78
N GLU A 25 0.30 7.06 13.13
CA GLU A 25 0.00 8.35 13.77
C GLU A 25 -1.37 8.31 14.49
N GLU A 26 -2.38 7.65 13.89
CA GLU A 26 -3.68 7.48 14.52
C GLU A 26 -3.64 6.45 15.67
N LEU A 27 -2.78 5.43 15.60
CA LEU A 27 -2.56 4.47 16.68
C LEU A 27 -1.77 5.04 17.87
N GLU A 28 -0.99 6.10 17.65
CA GLU A 28 -0.32 6.84 18.73
C GLU A 28 -1.30 7.72 19.53
N ARG A 29 -2.45 8.07 18.94
CA ARG A 29 -3.50 8.80 19.66
C ARG A 29 -4.12 7.94 20.77
N PRO A 30 -4.59 8.57 21.86
CA PRO A 30 -5.37 7.91 22.90
C PRO A 30 -6.55 7.13 22.32
N SER A 31 -6.85 5.97 22.90
CA SER A 31 -7.91 5.07 22.40
C SER A 31 -9.31 5.68 22.42
N SER A 32 -9.52 6.68 23.29
CA SER A 32 -10.74 7.50 23.42
C SER A 32 -10.90 8.50 22.27
N GLU A 33 -9.80 9.05 21.76
CA GLU A 33 -9.79 10.10 20.73
C GLU A 33 -9.58 9.52 19.31
N ARG A 34 -9.24 8.23 19.23
CA ARG A 34 -8.99 7.58 17.96
C ARG A 34 -10.26 7.45 17.12
N ARG A 35 -10.14 7.77 15.85
CA ARG A 35 -11.18 7.56 14.84
C ARG A 35 -11.24 6.09 14.43
N LYS A 36 -11.89 5.27 15.25
CA LYS A 36 -11.98 3.79 15.08
C LYS A 36 -12.53 3.37 13.71
N GLU A 37 -13.58 4.02 13.23
CA GLU A 37 -14.18 3.72 11.94
C GLU A 37 -13.29 4.12 10.76
N TRP A 38 -12.59 5.25 10.88
CA TRP A 38 -11.57 5.65 9.89
C TRP A 38 -10.43 4.63 9.87
N LEU A 39 -9.93 4.21 11.04
CA LEU A 39 -8.84 3.24 11.17
C LEU A 39 -9.19 1.90 10.51
N LYS A 40 -10.41 1.38 10.74
CA LYS A 40 -10.88 0.15 10.08
C LYS A 40 -10.85 0.27 8.56
N LYS A 41 -11.37 1.38 8.01
CA LYS A 41 -11.35 1.65 6.56
C LYS A 41 -9.92 1.71 6.05
N GLN A 42 -9.03 2.46 6.72
CA GLN A 42 -7.63 2.57 6.33
C GLN A 42 -6.90 1.22 6.36
N LEU A 43 -7.17 0.36 7.35
CA LEU A 43 -6.60 -0.99 7.43
C LEU A 43 -7.08 -1.88 6.27
N GLN A 44 -8.36 -1.81 5.92
CA GLN A 44 -8.92 -2.57 4.79
C GLN A 44 -8.30 -2.11 3.46
N ASP A 45 -8.22 -0.80 3.23
CA ASP A 45 -7.63 -0.23 2.02
C ASP A 45 -6.13 -0.56 1.92
N THR A 46 -5.39 -0.46 3.03
CA THR A 46 -3.97 -0.82 3.09
C THR A 46 -3.76 -2.30 2.75
N ARG A 47 -4.64 -3.19 3.21
CA ARG A 47 -4.57 -4.63 2.88
C ARG A 47 -4.81 -4.87 1.38
N ARG A 48 -5.80 -4.21 0.78
CA ARG A 48 -6.07 -4.31 -0.66
C ARG A 48 -4.90 -3.77 -1.48
N LEU A 49 -4.37 -2.62 -1.10
CA LEU A 49 -3.23 -1.99 -1.76
C LEU A 49 -1.96 -2.85 -1.65
N LYS A 50 -1.74 -3.49 -0.50
CA LYS A 50 -0.61 -4.42 -0.31
C LYS A 50 -0.71 -5.61 -1.28
N LYS A 51 -1.89 -6.23 -1.40
CA LYS A 51 -2.11 -7.34 -2.34
C LYS A 51 -1.83 -6.92 -3.78
N LEU A 52 -2.34 -5.76 -4.19
CA LEU A 52 -2.09 -5.21 -5.52
C LEU A 52 -0.60 -4.97 -5.79
N VAL A 53 0.15 -4.46 -4.79
CA VAL A 53 1.61 -4.31 -4.91
C VAL A 53 2.32 -5.66 -4.99
N GLU A 54 1.87 -6.68 -4.25
CA GLU A 54 2.41 -8.03 -4.30
C GLU A 54 2.16 -8.70 -5.67
N GLU A 55 0.94 -8.61 -6.20
CA GLU A 55 0.57 -9.08 -7.55
C GLU A 55 1.39 -8.38 -8.64
N LEU A 56 1.62 -7.07 -8.50
CA LEU A 56 2.51 -6.31 -9.39
C LEU A 56 4.00 -6.65 -9.20
N SER A 57 4.39 -7.29 -8.10
CA SER A 57 5.79 -7.64 -7.79
C SER A 57 6.22 -9.02 -8.27
N GLU A 58 5.26 -9.91 -8.58
CA GLU A 58 5.54 -11.22 -9.18
C GLU A 58 6.04 -11.09 -10.63
N GLU A 59 5.78 -9.95 -11.29
CA GLU A 59 6.42 -9.58 -12.55
C GLU A 59 7.80 -8.94 -12.31
N ARG A 60 8.86 -9.76 -12.29
CA ARG A 60 10.26 -9.27 -12.23
C ARG A 60 10.62 -8.42 -13.44
N CYS A 61 11.49 -7.42 -13.26
CA CYS A 61 12.06 -6.67 -14.38
C CYS A 61 12.88 -7.64 -15.28
N PRO A 62 12.53 -7.79 -16.57
CA PRO A 62 13.21 -8.74 -17.46
C PRO A 62 14.66 -8.35 -17.82
N HIS A 63 15.15 -7.21 -17.33
CA HIS A 63 16.49 -6.70 -17.63
C HIS A 63 17.51 -6.88 -16.49
N CYS A 64 17.08 -6.95 -15.23
CA CYS A 64 18.02 -7.07 -14.09
C CYS A 64 17.57 -8.04 -12.99
N GLY A 65 16.35 -8.58 -13.03
CA GLY A 65 15.88 -9.57 -12.05
C GLY A 65 15.68 -9.05 -10.62
N GLU A 66 16.00 -7.78 -10.35
CA GLU A 66 15.72 -7.12 -9.09
C GLU A 66 14.22 -6.88 -8.90
N LYS A 67 13.78 -6.98 -7.65
CA LYS A 67 12.46 -6.48 -7.26
C LYS A 67 12.49 -4.97 -7.49
N LEU A 68 11.59 -4.49 -8.34
CA LEU A 68 11.20 -3.08 -8.37
C LEU A 68 10.93 -2.59 -6.94
#